data_AF-A0A5E8CM84-F1
#
_entry.id   AF-A0A5E8CM84-F1
#
_cell.length_a   1.000
_cell.length_b   1.000
_cell.length_c   1.000
_cell.angle_alpha   90.00
_cell.angle_beta   90.00
_cell.angle_gamma   90.00
#
_symmetry.space_group_name_H-M   'P 1'
#
loop_
_entity.id
_entity.type
_entity.pdbx_description
1 polymer ?
#
loop_
_entity_poly.entity_id
_entity_poly.type
_entity_poly.pdbx_seq_one_letter_code
_entity_poly.pdbx_strand_id
1 'polypeptide(L)'
;MLLRSHIVKAVEDAKKWFLIEEKKGKNSLIYKSAKSHLRGGNFIIWYDEANYKLNHVELYHGGVNEHWGETDGITIWLNTCKNWNHELLKNILIHEALHFTIRNQGKYDLSEKKEHNIMFEINPNLIDI
;
A
#
# COMPACT_ATOMS: atom_id res chain seq x y z
N MET A 1 10.18 3.17 20.37
CA MET A 1 10.79 3.96 19.27
C MET A 1 10.95 3.05 18.06
N LEU A 2 10.51 3.50 16.89
CA LEU A 2 10.62 2.71 15.66
C LEU A 2 12.09 2.56 15.26
N LEU A 3 12.61 1.33 15.27
CA LEU A 3 13.98 1.05 14.88
C LEU A 3 14.08 0.91 13.37
N ARG A 4 15.18 1.38 12.78
CA ARG A 4 15.46 1.25 11.35
C ARG A 4 15.38 -0.20 10.86
N SER A 5 15.84 -1.16 11.67
CA SER A 5 15.76 -2.59 11.36
C SER A 5 14.33 -3.11 11.23
N HIS A 6 13.38 -2.57 12.02
CA HIS A 6 11.97 -2.93 11.91
C HIS A 6 11.37 -2.42 10.60
N ILE A 7 11.72 -1.20 10.19
CA ILE A 7 11.28 -0.61 8.91
C ILE A 7 11.81 -1.44 7.75
N VAL A 8 13.12 -1.74 7.74
CA VAL A 8 13.74 -2.56 6.69
C VAL A 8 13.04 -3.91 6.56
N LYS A 9 12.82 -4.59 7.67
CA LYS A 9 12.13 -5.89 7.67
C LYS A 9 10.69 -5.78 7.17
N ALA A 10 9.93 -4.77 7.61
CA ALA A 10 8.54 -4.58 7.19
C ALA A 10 8.45 -4.20 5.70
N VAL A 11 9.38 -3.39 5.19
CA VAL A 11 9.52 -3.08 3.76
C VAL A 11 9.81 -4.35 2.96
N GLU A 12 10.74 -5.19 3.39
CA GLU A 12 11.04 -6.46 2.72
C GLU A 12 9.83 -7.39 2.70
N ASP A 13 9.09 -7.48 3.81
CA ASP A 13 7.88 -8.31 3.89
C ASP A 13 6.74 -7.76 3.02
N ALA A 14 6.57 -6.43 2.95
CA ALA A 14 5.62 -5.78 2.05
C ALA A 14 5.98 -6.04 0.57
N LYS A 15 7.26 -5.89 0.18
CA LYS A 15 7.73 -6.20 -1.17
C LYS A 15 7.51 -7.67 -1.53
N LYS A 16 7.80 -8.60 -0.61
CA LYS A 16 7.52 -10.03 -0.80
C LYS A 16 6.03 -10.27 -1.03
N TRP A 17 5.16 -9.59 -0.30
CA TRP A 17 3.72 -9.69 -0.49
C TRP A 17 3.30 -9.23 -1.90
N PHE A 18 3.76 -8.07 -2.37
CA PHE A 18 3.49 -7.60 -3.73
C PHE A 18 4.02 -8.55 -4.80
N LEU A 19 5.24 -9.08 -4.63
CA LEU A 19 5.81 -10.07 -5.55
C LEU A 19 4.99 -11.36 -5.61
N ILE A 20 4.44 -11.80 -4.48
CA ILE A 20 3.54 -12.98 -4.44
C ILE A 20 2.24 -12.67 -5.18
N GLU A 21 1.65 -11.50 -4.95
CA GLU A 21 0.43 -11.07 -5.65
C GLU A 21 0.67 -10.95 -7.16
N GLU A 22 1.79 -10.36 -7.58
CA GLU A 22 2.17 -10.27 -8.99
C GLU A 22 2.28 -11.65 -9.64
N LYS A 23 2.98 -12.59 -8.99
CA LYS A 23 3.14 -13.97 -9.48
C LYS A 23 1.80 -14.72 -9.59
N LYS A 24 0.81 -14.38 -8.78
CA LYS A 24 -0.55 -14.96 -8.89
C LYS A 24 -1.31 -14.43 -10.12
N GLY A 25 -0.89 -13.32 -10.71
CA GLY A 25 -1.54 -12.71 -11.87
C GLY A 25 -3.04 -12.49 -11.63
N LYS A 26 -3.89 -13.07 -12.49
CA LYS A 26 -5.35 -12.97 -12.38
C LYS A 26 -5.95 -13.63 -11.13
N ASN A 27 -5.18 -14.49 -10.45
CA ASN A 27 -5.60 -15.15 -9.22
C ASN A 27 -5.29 -14.33 -7.96
N SER A 28 -4.53 -13.24 -8.09
CA SER A 28 -4.20 -12.33 -6.98
C SER A 28 -5.45 -11.69 -6.38
N LEU A 29 -5.38 -11.36 -5.10
CA LEU A 29 -6.41 -10.60 -4.41
C LEU A 29 -6.54 -9.22 -5.06
N ILE A 30 -5.41 -8.57 -5.35
CA ILE A 30 -5.40 -7.25 -6.00
C ILE A 30 -6.17 -7.28 -7.32
N TYR A 31 -5.92 -8.27 -8.19
CA TYR A 31 -6.63 -8.37 -9.46
C TYR A 31 -8.12 -8.66 -9.29
N LYS A 32 -8.48 -9.56 -8.38
CA LYS A 32 -9.89 -9.93 -8.14
C LYS A 32 -10.69 -8.74 -7.61
N SER A 33 -10.15 -8.04 -6.60
CA SER A 33 -10.75 -6.85 -6.00
C SER A 33 -10.74 -5.64 -6.96
N ALA A 34 -9.70 -5.46 -7.77
CA ALA A 34 -9.73 -4.43 -8.81
C ALA A 34 -10.84 -4.71 -9.84
N LYS A 35 -10.99 -5.97 -10.27
CA LYS A 35 -11.97 -6.37 -11.28
C LYS A 35 -13.42 -6.23 -10.79
N SER A 36 -13.70 -6.47 -9.51
CA SER A 36 -15.04 -6.29 -8.92
C SER A 36 -15.45 -4.80 -8.89
N HIS A 37 -14.50 -3.90 -8.63
CA HIS A 37 -14.75 -2.46 -8.48
C HIS A 37 -14.58 -1.62 -9.77
N LEU A 38 -13.82 -2.11 -10.75
CA LEU A 38 -13.54 -1.40 -12.01
C LEU A 38 -14.36 -1.99 -13.17
N ARG A 39 -15.38 -1.24 -13.61
CA ARG A 39 -16.26 -1.63 -14.72
C ARG A 39 -15.46 -1.78 -16.03
N GLY A 40 -15.74 -2.84 -16.78
CA GLY A 40 -15.17 -3.06 -18.11
C GLY A 40 -13.84 -3.81 -18.14
N GLY A 41 -13.25 -4.15 -16.98
CA GLY A 41 -12.08 -5.02 -16.88
C GLY A 41 -10.79 -4.47 -17.51
N ASN A 42 -10.79 -3.20 -17.95
CA ASN A 42 -9.63 -2.54 -18.52
C ASN A 42 -8.92 -1.73 -17.43
N PHE A 43 -7.96 -2.36 -16.74
CA PHE A 43 -7.09 -1.74 -15.76
C PHE A 43 -5.72 -2.41 -15.81
N ILE A 44 -4.72 -1.73 -15.29
CA ILE A 44 -3.38 -2.30 -15.06
C ILE A 44 -3.08 -2.28 -13.57
N ILE A 45 -2.24 -3.22 -13.12
CA ILE A 45 -1.65 -3.23 -11.79
C ILE A 45 -0.16 -2.98 -12.00
N TRP A 46 0.33 -1.83 -11.56
CA TRP A 46 1.71 -1.41 -11.74
C TRP A 46 2.54 -1.76 -10.51
N TYR A 47 2.98 -3.02 -10.41
CA TYR A 47 3.74 -3.51 -9.25
C TYR A 47 5.09 -2.81 -9.04
N ASP A 48 5.74 -2.36 -10.12
CA ASP A 48 6.98 -1.59 -10.03
C ASP A 48 6.78 -0.26 -9.27
N GLU A 49 5.61 0.36 -9.41
CA GLU A 49 5.26 1.60 -8.71
C GLU A 49 5.15 1.36 -7.20
N ALA A 50 4.49 0.28 -6.77
CA ALA A 50 4.47 -0.12 -5.36
C ALA A 50 5.88 -0.37 -4.81
N ASN A 51 6.70 -1.12 -5.55
CA ASN A 51 8.08 -1.40 -5.17
C ASN A 51 8.94 -0.14 -5.10
N TYR A 52 8.72 0.81 -6.00
CA TYR A 52 9.39 2.10 -6.01
C TYR A 52 9.08 2.87 -4.73
N LYS A 53 7.81 3.03 -4.35
CA LYS A 53 7.43 3.71 -3.09
C LYS A 53 8.01 3.03 -1.85
N LEU A 54 8.03 1.70 -1.83
CA LEU A 54 8.64 0.92 -0.74
C LEU A 54 10.16 1.09 -0.64
N ASN A 55 10.83 1.65 -1.65
CA ASN A 55 12.24 2.08 -1.55
C ASN A 55 12.41 3.51 -1.03
N HIS A 56 11.33 4.30 -1.00
CA HIS A 56 11.31 5.70 -0.59
C HIS A 56 10.49 5.86 0.69
N VAL A 57 10.91 5.16 1.74
CA VAL A 57 10.27 5.26 3.06
C VAL A 57 11.09 6.19 3.95
N GLU A 58 10.45 7.26 4.42
CA GLU A 58 11.04 8.27 5.28
C GLU A 58 10.33 8.35 6.64
N LEU A 59 11.04 8.89 7.62
CA LEU A 59 10.50 9.11 8.96
C LEU A 59 10.21 10.58 9.15
N TYR A 60 9.05 10.90 9.69
CA TYR A 60 8.71 12.26 10.09
C TYR A 60 8.19 12.29 11.53
N HIS A 61 8.34 13.45 12.16
CA HIS A 61 7.94 13.68 13.55
C HIS A 61 6.68 14.54 13.57
N GLY A 62 5.52 13.88 13.47
CA GLY A 62 4.20 14.52 13.56
C GLY A 62 3.60 14.44 14.97
N GLY A 63 2.44 15.06 15.16
CA GLY A 63 1.62 14.86 16.36
C GLY A 63 1.10 13.42 16.51
N VAL A 64 0.79 13.00 17.73
CA VAL A 64 0.23 11.65 18.00
C VAL A 64 -1.15 11.45 17.37
N ASN A 65 -1.88 12.55 17.14
CA ASN A 65 -3.21 12.55 16.53
C ASN A 65 -3.19 12.60 14.99
N GLU A 66 -2.01 12.72 14.37
CA GLU A 66 -1.87 12.69 12.91
C GLU A 66 -1.91 11.26 12.37
N HIS A 67 -1.86 11.09 11.05
CA HIS A 67 -1.85 9.79 10.39
C HIS A 67 -0.65 8.93 10.82
N TRP A 68 -0.76 7.62 10.63
CA TRP A 68 0.33 6.68 10.90
C TRP A 68 1.37 6.68 9.79
N GLY A 69 0.89 6.65 8.55
CA GLY A 69 1.65 6.86 7.34
C GLY A 69 0.86 7.71 6.35
N GLU A 70 1.55 8.26 5.37
CA GLU A 70 0.95 8.92 4.20
C GLU A 70 1.92 8.83 3.03
N THR A 71 1.41 8.84 1.80
CA THR A 71 2.19 8.96 0.57
C THR A 71 1.77 10.15 -0.28
N ASP A 72 2.74 10.86 -0.85
CA ASP A 72 2.51 11.87 -1.90
C ASP A 72 2.48 11.27 -3.32
N GLY A 73 2.50 9.93 -3.41
CA GLY A 73 2.67 9.21 -4.66
C GLY A 73 4.11 8.85 -4.99
N ILE A 74 5.09 9.27 -4.20
CA ILE A 74 6.52 8.95 -4.38
C ILE A 74 7.11 8.39 -3.09
N THR A 75 7.00 9.15 -2.02
CA THR A 75 7.58 8.86 -0.71
C THR A 75 6.48 8.38 0.23
N ILE A 76 6.80 7.42 1.08
CA ILE A 76 5.95 7.00 2.19
C ILE A 76 6.56 7.59 3.47
N TRP A 77 5.84 8.48 4.14
CA TRP A 77 6.26 9.05 5.41
C TRP A 77 5.62 8.30 6.57
N LEU A 78 6.43 7.82 7.50
CA LEU A 78 5.97 7.13 8.71
C LEU A 78 6.13 8.03 9.94
N ASN A 79 5.05 8.15 10.71
CA ASN A 79 5.04 8.97 11.92
C ASN A 79 5.77 8.26 13.07
N THR A 80 6.88 8.82 13.52
CA THR A 80 7.70 8.23 14.59
C THR A 80 7.01 8.23 15.97
N CYS A 81 6.01 9.08 16.17
CA CYS A 81 5.31 9.24 17.45
C CYS A 81 4.24 8.18 17.71
N LYS A 82 3.97 7.31 16.73
CA LYS A 82 3.02 6.21 16.86
C LYS A 82 3.62 4.98 17.54
N ASN A 83 2.75 4.11 18.07
CA ASN A 83 3.16 2.86 18.69
C ASN A 83 3.16 1.71 17.68
N TRP A 84 4.33 1.46 17.09
CA TRP A 84 4.48 0.50 16.01
C TRP A 84 4.64 -0.94 16.52
N ASN A 85 3.89 -1.85 15.90
CA ASN A 85 4.24 -3.25 15.82
C ASN A 85 4.52 -3.65 14.37
N HIS A 86 5.17 -4.79 14.15
CA HIS A 86 5.61 -5.22 12.82
C HIS A 86 4.46 -5.42 11.85
N GLU A 87 3.36 -6.02 12.29
CA GLU A 87 2.21 -6.33 11.43
C GLU A 87 1.49 -5.06 10.99
N LEU A 88 1.29 -4.12 11.92
CA LEU A 88 0.71 -2.82 11.65
C LEU A 88 1.59 -2.01 10.69
N LEU A 89 2.90 -1.98 10.93
CA LEU A 89 3.85 -1.31 10.04
C LEU A 89 3.82 -1.90 8.63
N LYS A 90 3.80 -3.23 8.51
CA LYS A 90 3.69 -3.92 7.23
C LYS A 90 2.37 -3.57 6.52
N ASN A 91 1.24 -3.57 7.23
CA ASN A 91 -0.06 -3.26 6.64
C ASN A 91 -0.15 -1.81 6.18
N ILE A 92 0.39 -0.86 6.96
CA ILE A 92 0.50 0.56 6.54
C ILE A 92 1.38 0.67 5.29
N LEU A 93 2.54 0.01 5.26
CA LEU A 93 3.39 0.05 4.07
C LEU A 93 2.70 -0.53 2.83
N ILE A 94 1.90 -1.60 2.99
CA ILE A 94 1.09 -2.16 1.89
C ILE A 94 -0.01 -1.18 1.47
N HIS A 95 -0.71 -0.56 2.43
CA HIS A 95 -1.73 0.46 2.17
C HIS A 95 -1.15 1.62 1.35
N GLU A 96 -0.10 2.25 1.86
CA GLU A 96 0.54 3.40 1.21
C GLU A 96 1.10 3.03 -0.17
N ALA A 97 1.68 1.84 -0.32
CA ALA A 97 2.17 1.37 -1.60
C ALA A 97 1.05 0.99 -2.59
N LEU A 98 -0.15 0.65 -2.14
CA LEU A 98 -1.30 0.33 -3.00
C LEU A 98 -1.89 1.59 -3.67
N HIS A 99 -1.74 2.77 -3.08
CA HIS A 99 -2.08 4.02 -3.75
C HIS A 99 -1.34 4.15 -5.07
N PHE A 100 -2.04 4.57 -6.13
CA PHE A 100 -1.51 4.71 -7.50
C PHE A 100 -1.00 3.42 -8.17
N THR A 101 -1.11 2.26 -7.51
CA THR A 101 -0.70 0.96 -8.08
C THR A 101 -1.73 0.45 -9.09
N ILE A 102 -3.01 0.78 -8.93
CA ILE A 102 -4.07 0.33 -9.84
C ILE A 102 -4.50 1.51 -10.69
N ARG A 103 -4.40 1.37 -12.03
CA ARG A 103 -4.83 2.42 -12.97
C ARG A 103 -5.95 1.96 -13.87
N ASN A 104 -7.02 2.72 -13.90
CA ASN A 104 -8.15 2.48 -14.77
C ASN A 104 -7.80 2.83 -16.22
N GLN A 105 -8.24 1.99 -17.16
CA GLN A 105 -7.93 2.09 -18.59
C GLN A 105 -6.42 2.17 -18.90
N GLY A 106 -5.58 1.70 -17.98
CA GLY A 106 -4.12 1.78 -18.09
C GLY A 106 -3.51 3.18 -17.92
N LYS A 107 -4.31 4.20 -17.61
CA LYS A 107 -3.85 5.61 -17.62
C LYS A 107 -4.28 6.43 -16.42
N TYR A 108 -5.50 6.23 -15.93
CA TYR A 108 -6.10 7.14 -14.95
C TYR A 108 -5.98 6.56 -13.55
N ASP A 109 -5.53 7.39 -12.63
CA ASP A 109 -5.55 7.07 -11.21
C ASP A 109 -6.99 6.92 -10.72
N LEU A 110 -7.15 6.13 -9.66
CA LEU A 110 -8.43 5.95 -8.99
C LEU A 110 -8.60 7.08 -7.97
N SER A 111 -9.85 7.42 -7.65
CA SER A 111 -10.08 8.24 -6.46
C SER A 111 -9.72 7.44 -5.21
N GLU A 112 -9.20 8.10 -4.19
CA GLU A 112 -8.81 7.49 -2.91
C GLU A 112 -9.92 6.62 -2.31
N LYS A 113 -11.16 7.13 -2.29
CA LYS A 113 -12.35 6.36 -1.87
C LYS A 113 -12.47 5.02 -2.60
N LYS A 114 -12.14 4.99 -3.89
CA LYS A 114 -12.22 3.78 -4.70
C LYS A 114 -11.04 2.84 -4.46
N GLU A 115 -9.85 3.40 -4.27
CA GLU A 115 -8.67 2.63 -3.83
C GLU A 115 -8.97 1.95 -2.49
N HIS A 116 -9.45 2.69 -1.51
CA HIS A 116 -9.79 2.16 -0.18
C HIS A 116 -10.84 1.05 -0.21
N ASN A 117 -11.86 1.16 -1.07
CA ASN A 117 -12.82 0.07 -1.26
C ASN A 117 -12.14 -1.21 -1.77
N ILE A 118 -11.21 -1.08 -2.72
CA ILE A 118 -10.44 -2.22 -3.26
C ILE A 118 -9.51 -2.78 -2.18
N MET A 119 -8.82 -1.92 -1.43
CA MET A 119 -7.94 -2.33 -0.33
C MET A 119 -8.71 -3.07 0.77
N PHE A 120 -9.91 -2.61 1.12
CA PHE A 120 -10.78 -3.27 2.08
C PHE A 120 -11.17 -4.68 1.63
N GLU A 121 -11.46 -4.88 0.34
CA GLU A 121 -11.75 -6.21 -0.22
C GLU A 121 -10.51 -7.11 -0.26
N ILE A 122 -9.31 -6.55 -0.43
CA ILE A 122 -8.04 -7.30 -0.35
C ILE A 122 -7.82 -7.79 1.08
N ASN A 123 -7.89 -6.87 2.05
CA ASN A 123 -7.70 -7.12 3.48
C ASN A 123 -8.19 -5.90 4.29
N PRO A 124 -9.21 -6.04 5.16
CA PRO A 124 -9.73 -4.95 5.98
C PRO A 124 -8.68 -4.26 6.87
N ASN A 125 -7.65 -5.00 7.32
CA ASN A 125 -6.57 -4.45 8.15
C ASN A 125 -5.67 -3.45 7.40
N LEU A 126 -5.87 -3.26 6.09
CA LEU A 126 -5.23 -2.21 5.32
C LEU A 126 -5.95 -0.86 5.46
N ILE A 127 -7.18 -0.81 5.98
CA ILE A 127 -7.97 0.43 6.11
C ILE A 127 -8.30 0.74 7.58
N ASP A 128 -8.50 -0.29 8.40
CA ASP A 128 -8.74 -0.14 9.83
C ASP A 128 -7.42 0.06 10.61
N ILE A 129 -6.77 1.23 10.42
CA ILE A 129 -5.42 1.59 10.91
C ILE A 129 -5.47 2.73 11.94
#